data_AF-A0A562RBS1-F1
#
_entry.id   AF-A0A562RBS1-F1
#
_cell.length_a   1.000
_cell.length_b   1.000
_cell.length_c   1.000
_cell.angle_alpha   90.00
_cell.angle_beta   90.00
_cell.angle_gamma   90.00
#
_symmetry.space_group_name_H-M   'P 1'
#
loop_
_entity.id
_entity.type
_entity.pdbx_description
1 polymer ?
#
loop_
_entity_poly.entity_id
_entity_poly.type
_entity_poly.pdbx_seq_one_letter_code
_entity_poly.pdbx_strand_id
1 'polypeptide(L)'
;MTIKISHNFDSGAIDVVSAENPASIELKLRKDSHADINQWFHYRVQGARGKALTMHFLNAGQATYPKGFEDYNACASYDGENWFRVPTSFDGQVMTVRHTPELDSVYYAYFEPYSWERHLRLLGEVAQHPLARVQDLGSTVDGRDMNLVTIGNPEAEKKIWFIARQHPGESMAEWYVEGLIDALLDDANPIARKLLQRCVFHIVPNMNPDGSVRGNLRTNGAGANLNREWMTPTLERSPEVLCVKQKMHETGVDMFFDIHGDEALPYNFVAGNEMLENFSAERAATQQTFIERYKNASPDFQDRIGYPVSKYKEDMLTLASKYVGHHFGCLALTLEMPFKDNADLPVPSVGWNGARSAALGAAILQPILLALGD
;
A
#
# COMPACT_ATOMS: atom_id res chain seq x y z
N MET A 1 -23.28 28.03 12.58
CA MET A 1 -21.86 27.61 12.71
C MET A 1 -21.25 27.49 11.32
N THR A 2 -20.11 28.14 11.11
CA THR A 2 -19.33 28.10 9.86
C THR A 2 -18.66 26.74 9.70
N ILE A 3 -18.63 26.20 8.48
CA ILE A 3 -17.90 24.97 8.16
C ILE A 3 -16.42 25.28 8.12
N LYS A 4 -15.60 24.44 8.77
CA LYS A 4 -14.14 24.53 8.71
C LYS A 4 -13.58 23.25 8.10
N ILE A 5 -12.71 23.41 7.12
CA ILE A 5 -11.94 22.32 6.52
C ILE A 5 -10.48 22.49 6.91
N SER A 6 -9.84 21.43 7.39
CA SER A 6 -8.43 21.42 7.80
C SER A 6 -7.73 20.14 7.39
N HIS A 7 -6.43 20.22 7.14
CA HIS A 7 -5.62 19.08 6.69
C HIS A 7 -4.19 19.12 7.28
N ASN A 8 -3.91 19.97 8.27
CA ASN A 8 -2.58 20.07 8.89
C ASN A 8 -2.37 18.98 9.94
N PHE A 9 -2.30 17.74 9.48
CA PHE A 9 -2.05 16.52 10.24
C PHE A 9 -1.45 15.47 9.32
N ASP A 10 -0.99 14.35 9.88
CA ASP A 10 -0.38 13.24 9.14
C ASP A 10 -1.25 12.80 7.94
N SER A 11 -0.62 12.69 6.77
CA SER A 11 -1.21 12.37 5.46
C SER A 11 -2.24 13.37 4.93
N GLY A 12 -2.49 14.47 5.64
CA GLY A 12 -3.48 15.46 5.28
C GLY A 12 -3.13 16.21 3.99
N ALA A 13 -4.04 16.17 3.03
CA ALA A 13 -3.89 16.78 1.71
C ALA A 13 -5.25 17.19 1.14
N ILE A 14 -5.47 18.50 1.01
CA ILE A 14 -6.57 19.08 0.23
C ILE A 14 -6.28 20.56 -0.03
N ASP A 15 -6.74 21.09 -1.15
CA ASP A 15 -6.82 22.54 -1.38
C ASP A 15 -8.29 22.98 -1.29
N VAL A 16 -8.60 23.94 -0.41
CA VAL A 16 -9.96 24.46 -0.24
C VAL A 16 -10.15 25.70 -1.12
N VAL A 17 -11.08 25.63 -2.08
CA VAL A 17 -11.45 26.77 -2.92
C VAL A 17 -12.57 27.57 -2.26
N SER A 18 -13.63 26.90 -1.82
CA SER A 18 -14.73 27.52 -1.07
C SER A 18 -15.40 26.50 -0.14
N ALA A 19 -15.75 26.94 1.07
CA ALA A 19 -16.47 26.13 2.07
C ALA A 19 -17.60 26.91 2.76
N GLU A 20 -18.08 28.00 2.13
CA GLU A 20 -19.10 28.88 2.71
C GLU A 20 -20.49 28.25 2.68
N ASN A 21 -20.80 27.47 1.65
CA ASN A 21 -22.08 26.80 1.46
C ASN A 21 -21.93 25.26 1.58
N PRO A 22 -22.55 24.59 2.58
CA PRO A 22 -22.51 23.13 2.71
C PRO A 22 -22.96 22.38 1.46
N ALA A 23 -23.93 22.93 0.72
CA ALA A 23 -24.49 22.30 -0.46
C ALA A 23 -23.62 22.50 -1.72
N SER A 24 -22.49 23.20 -1.61
CA SER A 24 -21.60 23.53 -2.72
C SER A 24 -20.18 23.86 -2.21
N ILE A 25 -19.55 22.90 -1.53
CA ILE A 25 -18.14 23.00 -1.11
C ILE A 25 -17.27 22.71 -2.34
N GLU A 26 -16.27 23.54 -2.58
CA GLU A 26 -15.35 23.40 -3.71
C GLU A 26 -13.93 23.11 -3.21
N LEU A 27 -13.36 22.00 -3.68
CA LEU A 27 -12.07 21.48 -3.31
C LEU A 27 -11.23 21.19 -4.56
N LYS A 28 -9.91 21.09 -4.38
CA LYS A 28 -9.00 20.52 -5.35
C LYS A 28 -8.11 19.46 -4.69
N LEU A 29 -7.80 18.42 -5.45
CA LEU A 29 -6.74 17.48 -5.14
C LEU A 29 -5.40 18.23 -5.16
N ARG A 30 -4.72 18.24 -4.03
CA ARG A 30 -3.37 18.80 -3.91
C ARG A 30 -2.39 17.91 -4.67
N LYS A 31 -1.36 18.50 -5.27
CA LYS A 31 -0.25 17.73 -5.84
C LYS A 31 0.60 17.08 -4.75
N ASP A 32 1.30 16.02 -5.11
CA ASP A 32 2.46 15.51 -4.39
C ASP A 32 3.45 16.66 -4.18
N SER A 33 4.10 16.68 -3.02
CA SER A 33 4.87 17.84 -2.57
C SER A 33 5.97 18.29 -3.54
N HIS A 34 6.53 17.36 -4.33
CA HIS A 34 7.63 17.61 -5.27
C HIS A 34 7.44 16.93 -6.64
N ALA A 35 6.19 16.63 -7.02
CA ALA A 35 5.88 15.99 -8.30
C ALA A 35 4.53 16.45 -8.86
N ASP A 36 4.35 16.40 -10.17
CA ASP A 36 3.07 16.70 -10.82
C ASP A 36 2.14 15.47 -10.81
N ILE A 37 1.83 15.01 -9.60
CA ILE A 37 0.98 13.85 -9.33
C ILE A 37 -0.09 14.30 -8.35
N ASN A 38 -1.34 13.89 -8.55
CA ASN A 38 -2.47 14.26 -7.70
C ASN A 38 -3.54 13.16 -7.76
N GLN A 39 -3.93 12.65 -6.60
CA GLN A 39 -4.99 11.66 -6.45
C GLN A 39 -5.40 11.54 -4.97
N TRP A 40 -4.40 11.39 -4.09
CA TRP A 40 -4.61 11.27 -2.66
C TRP A 40 -5.26 12.54 -2.09
N PHE A 41 -6.22 12.34 -1.20
CA PHE A 41 -6.76 13.39 -0.36
C PHE A 41 -7.02 12.85 1.03
N HIS A 42 -6.87 13.71 2.03
CA HIS A 42 -7.27 13.43 3.41
C HIS A 42 -7.49 14.77 4.12
N TYR A 43 -8.70 15.00 4.61
CA TYR A 43 -9.06 16.25 5.29
C TYR A 43 -10.15 16.04 6.32
N ARG A 44 -10.28 17.00 7.23
CA ARG A 44 -11.27 17.04 8.29
C ARG A 44 -12.26 18.18 8.05
N VAL A 45 -13.54 17.89 8.20
CA VAL A 45 -14.65 18.86 8.18
C VAL A 45 -15.22 19.01 9.59
N GLN A 46 -15.40 20.25 10.04
CA GLN A 46 -15.98 20.60 11.34
C GLN A 46 -17.18 21.54 11.21
N GLY A 47 -18.13 21.46 12.15
CA GLY A 47 -19.31 22.35 12.20
C GLY A 47 -20.42 21.98 11.20
N ALA A 48 -20.42 20.73 10.74
CA ALA A 48 -21.28 20.18 9.69
C ALA A 48 -22.34 19.18 10.20
N ARG A 49 -22.49 19.00 11.51
CA ARG A 49 -23.46 18.06 12.10
C ARG A 49 -24.88 18.29 11.56
N GLY A 50 -25.49 17.23 11.03
CA GLY A 50 -26.84 17.23 10.48
C GLY A 50 -27.02 18.05 9.20
N LYS A 51 -25.94 18.58 8.61
CA LYS A 51 -25.99 19.34 7.36
C LYS A 51 -25.60 18.47 6.19
N ALA A 52 -26.43 18.41 5.17
CA ALA A 52 -26.08 17.75 3.92
C ALA A 52 -24.91 18.48 3.25
N LEU A 53 -23.79 17.80 3.10
CA LEU A 53 -22.60 18.27 2.42
C LEU A 53 -22.59 17.76 0.97
N THR A 54 -22.30 18.67 0.04
CA THR A 54 -21.92 18.34 -1.34
C THR A 54 -20.54 18.93 -1.59
N MET A 55 -19.54 18.08 -1.78
CA MET A 55 -18.14 18.47 -1.91
C MET A 55 -17.63 18.12 -3.31
N HIS A 56 -17.26 19.13 -4.08
CA HIS A 56 -16.82 19.02 -5.48
C HIS A 56 -15.30 19.11 -5.58
N PHE A 57 -14.67 18.07 -6.12
CA PHE A 57 -13.25 18.05 -6.44
C PHE A 57 -13.06 18.48 -7.89
N LEU A 58 -12.79 19.76 -8.09
CA LEU A 58 -12.88 20.43 -9.38
C LEU A 58 -11.84 19.96 -10.41
N ASN A 59 -10.74 19.37 -9.95
CA ASN A 59 -9.65 18.87 -10.79
C ASN A 59 -9.57 17.33 -10.84
N ALA A 60 -10.61 16.61 -10.42
CA ALA A 60 -10.60 15.14 -10.40
C ALA A 60 -10.38 14.51 -11.79
N GLY A 61 -10.95 15.09 -12.86
CA GLY A 61 -10.73 14.63 -14.23
C GLY A 61 -9.34 14.93 -14.80
N GLN A 62 -8.54 15.73 -14.08
CA GLN A 62 -7.14 16.03 -14.37
C GLN A 62 -6.19 15.32 -13.41
N ALA A 63 -6.71 14.39 -12.60
CA ALA A 63 -5.90 13.61 -11.68
C ALA A 63 -4.94 12.70 -12.45
N THR A 64 -3.94 12.14 -11.75
CA THR A 64 -3.01 11.18 -12.36
C THR A 64 -3.72 9.92 -12.84
N TYR A 65 -4.75 9.47 -12.10
CA TYR A 65 -5.55 8.30 -12.43
C TYR A 65 -7.06 8.64 -12.37
N PRO A 66 -7.61 9.36 -13.36
CA PRO A 66 -8.99 9.82 -13.32
C PRO A 66 -10.00 8.66 -13.36
N LYS A 67 -9.65 7.54 -14.02
CA LYS A 67 -10.44 6.29 -14.00
C LYS A 67 -10.55 5.68 -12.59
N GLY A 68 -9.67 6.07 -11.68
CA GLY A 68 -9.75 5.68 -10.28
C GLY A 68 -10.98 6.26 -9.57
N PHE A 69 -11.63 7.28 -10.13
CA PHE A 69 -12.86 7.86 -9.58
C PHE A 69 -14.15 7.28 -10.19
N GLU A 70 -14.05 6.48 -11.26
CA GLU A 70 -15.18 5.72 -11.81
C GLU A 70 -15.57 4.61 -10.82
N ASP A 71 -16.85 4.54 -10.43
CA ASP A 71 -17.38 3.58 -9.44
C ASP A 71 -16.66 3.56 -8.08
N TYR A 72 -16.02 4.67 -7.72
CA TYR A 72 -15.32 4.86 -6.46
C TYR A 72 -16.20 5.59 -5.43
N ASN A 73 -16.06 5.21 -4.15
CA ASN A 73 -16.66 5.91 -3.02
C ASN A 73 -15.60 6.38 -2.03
N ALA A 74 -15.65 7.65 -1.61
CA ALA A 74 -14.72 8.18 -0.63
C ALA A 74 -14.86 7.49 0.73
N CYS A 75 -13.74 7.36 1.45
CA CYS A 75 -13.75 6.92 2.84
C CYS A 75 -14.06 8.10 3.76
N ALA A 76 -14.82 7.86 4.83
CA ALA A 76 -15.07 8.81 5.90
C ALA A 76 -14.92 8.14 7.27
N SER A 77 -14.57 8.93 8.29
CA SER A 77 -14.47 8.45 9.67
C SER A 77 -14.74 9.59 10.66
N TYR A 78 -15.32 9.26 11.81
CA TYR A 78 -15.57 10.23 12.87
C TYR A 78 -14.44 10.31 13.90
N ASP A 79 -13.69 9.23 14.07
CA ASP A 79 -12.66 9.04 15.10
C ASP A 79 -11.25 8.79 14.52
N GLY A 80 -11.15 8.54 13.21
CA GLY A 80 -9.90 8.19 12.54
C GLY A 80 -9.56 6.70 12.60
N GLU A 81 -10.40 5.88 13.24
CA GLU A 81 -10.21 4.43 13.40
C GLU A 81 -11.27 3.63 12.66
N ASN A 82 -12.54 4.04 12.75
CA ASN A 82 -13.66 3.36 12.10
C ASN A 82 -13.99 4.06 10.78
N TRP A 83 -13.58 3.47 9.67
CA TRP A 83 -13.77 4.01 8.32
C TRP A 83 -14.93 3.34 7.57
N PHE A 84 -15.72 4.15 6.87
CA PHE A 84 -16.85 3.71 6.05
C PHE A 84 -16.89 4.46 4.73
N ARG A 85 -17.59 3.92 3.73
CA ARG A 85 -17.73 4.55 2.40
C ARG A 85 -18.89 5.53 2.39
N VAL A 86 -18.72 6.64 1.69
CA VAL A 86 -19.77 7.66 1.48
C VAL A 86 -20.11 7.83 -0.01
N PRO A 87 -21.39 8.11 -0.34
CA PRO A 87 -21.83 8.26 -1.73
C PRO A 87 -20.98 9.25 -2.51
N THR A 88 -20.39 8.77 -3.60
CA THR A 88 -19.53 9.56 -4.48
C THR A 88 -19.92 9.32 -5.93
N SER A 89 -19.80 10.35 -6.76
CA SER A 89 -20.04 10.26 -8.20
C SER A 89 -18.95 10.98 -8.96
N PHE A 90 -18.59 10.51 -10.14
CA PHE A 90 -17.65 11.16 -11.04
C PHE A 90 -18.26 11.29 -12.43
N ASP A 91 -18.27 12.50 -12.99
CA ASP A 91 -18.87 12.79 -14.31
C ASP A 91 -17.83 12.85 -15.45
N GLY A 92 -16.59 12.45 -15.17
CA GLY A 92 -15.44 12.57 -16.07
C GLY A 92 -14.60 13.83 -15.85
N GLN A 93 -15.10 14.84 -15.11
CA GLN A 93 -14.37 16.08 -14.82
C GLN A 93 -14.31 16.38 -13.31
N VAL A 94 -15.44 16.25 -12.62
CA VAL A 94 -15.60 16.58 -11.21
C VAL A 94 -16.03 15.35 -10.44
N MET A 95 -15.29 15.02 -9.39
CA MET A 95 -15.73 14.04 -8.39
C MET A 95 -16.56 14.77 -7.33
N THR A 96 -17.73 14.24 -6.99
CA THR A 96 -18.65 14.84 -6.01
C THR A 96 -18.94 13.85 -4.89
N VAL A 97 -18.54 14.20 -3.67
CA VAL A 97 -18.84 13.44 -2.44
C VAL A 97 -20.08 14.04 -1.77
N ARG A 98 -21.03 13.20 -1.39
CA ARG A 98 -22.28 13.60 -0.71
C ARG A 98 -22.43 12.86 0.62
N HIS A 99 -22.57 13.60 1.71
CA HIS A 99 -22.70 13.03 3.05
C HIS A 99 -23.38 13.99 4.01
N THR A 100 -24.18 13.50 4.95
CA THR A 100 -24.75 14.29 6.05
C THR A 100 -24.09 13.81 7.35
N PRO A 101 -23.06 14.51 7.88
CA PRO A 101 -22.34 14.07 9.06
C PRO A 101 -23.23 13.98 10.29
N GLU A 102 -23.13 12.89 11.03
CA GLU A 102 -23.90 12.67 12.28
C GLU A 102 -23.30 13.41 13.48
N LEU A 103 -21.99 13.67 13.43
CA LEU A 103 -21.21 14.33 14.47
C LEU A 103 -20.60 15.65 13.98
N ASP A 104 -20.09 16.45 14.91
CA ASP A 104 -19.56 17.79 14.65
C ASP A 104 -18.22 17.81 13.89
N SER A 105 -17.58 16.65 13.76
CA SER A 105 -16.27 16.46 13.15
C SER A 105 -16.24 15.14 12.38
N VAL A 106 -15.82 15.18 11.12
CA VAL A 106 -15.66 13.99 10.27
C VAL A 106 -14.44 14.17 9.37
N TYR A 107 -13.70 13.09 9.14
CA TYR A 107 -12.59 12.99 8.21
C TYR A 107 -13.06 12.36 6.92
N TYR A 108 -12.47 12.75 5.80
CA TYR A 108 -12.65 12.14 4.49
C TYR A 108 -11.30 11.86 3.88
N ALA A 109 -11.12 10.68 3.27
CA ALA A 109 -9.86 10.25 2.69
C ALA A 109 -10.05 9.41 1.42
N TYR A 110 -8.97 9.28 0.64
CA TYR A 110 -8.96 8.45 -0.58
C TYR A 110 -9.01 6.94 -0.26
N PHE A 111 -8.37 6.55 0.84
CA PHE A 111 -8.45 5.23 1.44
C PHE A 111 -8.35 5.38 2.96
N GLU A 112 -8.59 4.30 3.71
CA GLU A 112 -8.32 4.25 5.15
C GLU A 112 -6.83 4.53 5.45
N PRO A 113 -6.47 5.70 6.01
CA PRO A 113 -5.08 6.08 6.23
C PRO A 113 -4.38 5.16 7.24
N TYR A 114 -3.09 4.97 7.06
CA TYR A 114 -2.20 4.34 8.03
C TYR A 114 -1.17 5.38 8.48
N SER A 115 -1.28 5.85 9.73
CA SER A 115 -0.47 6.98 10.23
C SER A 115 0.94 6.57 10.64
N TRP A 116 1.84 7.55 10.67
CA TRP A 116 3.18 7.40 11.21
C TRP A 116 3.17 7.01 12.68
N GLU A 117 2.22 7.51 13.47
CA GLU A 117 2.09 7.09 14.87
C GLU A 117 1.71 5.61 14.97
N ARG A 118 0.80 5.11 14.10
CA ARG A 118 0.47 3.69 14.04
C ARG A 118 1.68 2.85 13.63
N HIS A 119 2.46 3.33 12.65
CA HIS A 119 3.70 2.68 12.21
C HIS A 119 4.69 2.52 13.38
N LEU A 120 4.97 3.60 14.10
CA LEU A 120 5.87 3.56 15.25
C LEU A 120 5.35 2.62 16.36
N ARG A 121 4.02 2.56 16.55
CA ARG A 121 3.39 1.63 17.50
C ARG A 121 3.57 0.17 17.07
N LEU A 122 3.31 -0.15 15.80
CA LEU A 122 3.54 -1.47 15.23
C LEU A 122 4.99 -1.92 15.45
N LEU A 123 5.96 -1.06 15.13
CA LEU A 123 7.38 -1.37 15.36
C LEU A 123 7.69 -1.63 16.84
N GLY A 124 7.13 -0.81 17.75
CA GLY A 124 7.30 -0.96 19.19
C GLY A 124 6.66 -2.22 19.76
N GLU A 125 5.53 -2.66 19.22
CA GLU A 125 4.87 -3.92 19.57
C GLU A 125 5.67 -5.12 19.06
N VAL A 126 6.06 -5.11 17.79
CA VAL A 126 6.89 -6.16 17.17
C VAL A 126 8.21 -6.35 17.90
N ALA A 127 8.87 -5.26 18.30
CA ALA A 127 10.15 -5.31 18.99
C ALA A 127 10.10 -6.02 20.36
N GLN A 128 8.92 -6.20 20.95
CA GLN A 128 8.75 -6.93 22.22
C GLN A 128 8.72 -8.45 22.04
N HIS A 129 8.48 -8.93 20.81
CA HIS A 129 8.39 -10.36 20.55
C HIS A 129 9.78 -11.00 20.47
N PRO A 130 10.06 -12.13 21.16
CA PRO A 130 11.40 -12.72 21.23
C PRO A 130 11.93 -13.25 19.89
N LEU A 131 11.04 -13.50 18.92
CA LEU A 131 11.41 -13.93 17.56
C LEU A 131 11.64 -12.76 16.60
N ALA A 132 11.43 -11.52 17.04
CA ALA A 132 11.45 -10.36 16.18
C ALA A 132 12.57 -9.38 16.55
N ARG A 133 13.07 -8.67 15.54
CA ARG A 133 14.02 -7.56 15.70
C ARG A 133 13.66 -6.44 14.74
N VAL A 134 13.62 -5.22 15.26
CA VAL A 134 13.52 -4.00 14.44
C VAL A 134 14.92 -3.41 14.29
N GLN A 135 15.34 -3.19 13.05
CA GLN A 135 16.63 -2.58 12.69
C GLN A 135 16.38 -1.26 11.97
N ASP A 136 17.17 -0.24 12.27
CA ASP A 136 17.28 0.95 11.44
C ASP A 136 18.26 0.68 10.29
N LEU A 137 17.82 0.89 9.05
CA LEU A 137 18.63 0.75 7.84
C LEU A 137 19.23 2.09 7.38
N GLY A 138 18.75 3.21 7.91
CA GLY A 138 19.14 4.55 7.48
C GLY A 138 17.96 5.52 7.52
N SER A 139 18.13 6.68 6.90
CA SER A 139 17.13 7.74 6.96
C SER A 139 16.55 8.09 5.60
N THR A 140 15.29 8.50 5.60
CA THR A 140 14.61 9.10 4.44
C THR A 140 15.18 10.50 4.13
N VAL A 141 14.67 11.14 3.07
CA VAL A 141 15.04 12.51 2.68
C VAL A 141 14.76 13.54 3.79
N ASP A 142 13.65 13.40 4.51
CA ASP A 142 13.28 14.27 5.64
C ASP A 142 13.90 13.82 6.97
N GLY A 143 14.68 12.73 6.98
CA GLY A 143 15.31 12.22 8.19
C GLY A 143 14.42 11.33 9.07
N ARG A 144 13.37 10.71 8.52
CA ARG A 144 12.62 9.63 9.21
C ARG A 144 13.37 8.31 9.08
N ASP A 145 13.09 7.39 10.00
CA ASP A 145 13.76 6.10 10.05
C ASP A 145 13.28 5.16 8.93
N MET A 146 14.21 4.42 8.32
CA MET A 146 13.91 3.32 7.41
C MET A 146 14.06 2.00 8.16
N ASN A 147 12.94 1.46 8.66
CA ASN A 147 12.98 0.30 9.54
C ASN A 147 12.77 -1.04 8.81
N LEU A 148 13.62 -2.01 9.16
CA LEU A 148 13.49 -3.41 8.80
C LEU A 148 13.03 -4.22 10.01
N VAL A 149 11.88 -4.86 9.88
CA VAL A 149 11.41 -5.90 10.78
C VAL A 149 11.98 -7.25 10.31
N THR A 150 12.69 -7.95 11.19
CA THR A 150 13.17 -9.31 10.96
C THR A 150 12.48 -10.27 11.92
N ILE A 151 11.79 -11.29 11.40
CA ILE A 151 11.08 -12.30 12.21
C ILE A 151 11.63 -13.69 11.89
N GLY A 152 12.10 -14.41 12.92
CA GLY A 152 12.70 -15.74 12.80
C GLY A 152 14.22 -15.73 13.00
N ASN A 153 14.84 -16.89 12.80
CA ASN A 153 16.29 -17.05 12.94
C ASN A 153 17.02 -16.42 11.72
N PRO A 154 17.91 -15.43 11.88
CA PRO A 154 18.67 -14.85 10.76
C PRO A 154 19.45 -15.88 9.91
N GLU A 155 19.83 -17.02 10.50
CA GLU A 155 20.53 -18.11 9.82
C GLU A 155 19.58 -19.15 9.17
N ALA A 156 18.27 -18.95 9.23
CA ALA A 156 17.27 -19.86 8.64
C ALA A 156 17.51 -20.01 7.14
N GLU A 157 17.25 -21.20 6.57
CA GLU A 157 17.54 -21.53 5.17
C GLU A 157 17.05 -20.48 4.17
N LYS A 158 15.77 -20.08 4.26
CA LYS A 158 15.08 -19.24 3.27
C LYS A 158 14.84 -17.81 3.73
N LYS A 159 15.14 -16.84 2.88
CA LYS A 159 15.02 -15.39 3.15
C LYS A 159 13.84 -14.84 2.38
N ILE A 160 12.76 -14.57 3.09
CA ILE A 160 11.50 -14.10 2.51
C ILE A 160 11.39 -12.59 2.72
N TRP A 161 11.34 -11.84 1.64
CA TRP A 161 11.30 -10.38 1.69
C TRP A 161 9.92 -9.83 1.35
N PHE A 162 9.46 -8.90 2.18
CA PHE A 162 8.30 -8.08 1.94
C PHE A 162 8.70 -6.62 2.03
N ILE A 163 8.28 -5.83 1.04
CA ILE A 163 8.29 -4.37 1.15
C ILE A 163 6.89 -3.87 0.84
N ALA A 164 6.48 -2.81 1.51
CA ALA A 164 5.16 -2.22 1.31
C ALA A 164 5.27 -0.71 1.14
N ARG A 165 4.29 -0.15 0.42
CA ARG A 165 4.00 1.29 0.43
C ARG A 165 5.13 2.15 -0.15
N GLN A 166 5.77 1.66 -1.23
CA GLN A 166 6.71 2.49 -2.01
C GLN A 166 6.02 3.75 -2.56
N HIS A 167 4.76 3.60 -2.96
CA HIS A 167 3.86 4.72 -3.21
C HIS A 167 3.10 5.03 -1.91
N PRO A 168 3.27 6.24 -1.33
CA PRO A 168 2.83 6.56 0.02
C PRO A 168 1.31 6.57 0.24
N GLY A 169 0.54 6.87 -0.81
CA GLY A 169 -0.93 6.90 -0.77
C GLY A 169 -1.56 5.51 -0.73
N GLU A 170 -0.80 4.46 -1.06
CA GLU A 170 -1.25 3.07 -1.08
C GLU A 170 -1.19 2.45 0.33
N SER A 171 -1.89 3.10 1.26
CA SER A 171 -1.93 2.74 2.69
C SER A 171 -2.41 1.32 2.97
N MET A 172 -3.20 0.71 2.07
CA MET A 172 -3.55 -0.72 2.11
C MET A 172 -2.33 -1.65 2.21
N ALA A 173 -1.18 -1.23 1.69
CA ALA A 173 0.03 -2.05 1.68
C ALA A 173 0.62 -2.23 3.08
N GLU A 174 0.56 -1.19 3.91
CA GLU A 174 1.05 -1.27 5.29
C GLU A 174 0.04 -1.99 6.19
N TRP A 175 -1.26 -1.83 5.96
CA TRP A 175 -2.30 -2.67 6.58
C TRP A 175 -2.13 -4.16 6.25
N TYR A 176 -1.77 -4.48 5.01
CA TYR A 176 -1.45 -5.85 4.60
C TYR A 176 -0.27 -6.42 5.39
N VAL A 177 0.81 -5.64 5.49
CA VAL A 177 2.00 -6.07 6.23
C VAL A 177 1.73 -6.19 7.73
N GLU A 178 0.89 -5.33 8.31
CA GLU A 178 0.47 -5.47 9.70
C GLU A 178 -0.20 -6.83 9.95
N GLY A 179 -1.19 -7.22 9.14
CA GLY A 179 -1.84 -8.53 9.28
C GLY A 179 -0.92 -9.72 9.00
N LEU A 180 0.05 -9.56 8.09
CA LEU A 180 1.12 -10.55 7.87
C LEU A 180 1.99 -10.74 9.12
N ILE A 181 2.41 -9.64 9.73
CA ILE A 181 3.24 -9.64 10.95
C ILE A 181 2.47 -10.26 12.10
N ASP A 182 1.22 -9.86 12.32
CA ASP A 182 0.36 -10.41 13.38
C ASP A 182 0.22 -11.93 13.21
N ALA A 183 -0.02 -12.41 11.99
CA ALA A 183 -0.13 -13.83 11.71
C ALA A 183 1.19 -14.59 11.89
N LEU A 184 2.34 -13.97 11.63
CA LEU A 184 3.67 -14.56 11.86
C LEU A 184 4.03 -14.67 13.34
N LEU A 185 3.58 -13.71 14.15
CA LEU A 185 3.87 -13.63 15.59
C LEU A 185 2.81 -14.30 16.46
N ASP A 186 1.71 -14.80 15.88
CA ASP A 186 0.72 -15.60 16.60
C ASP A 186 1.23 -17.02 16.90
N ASP A 187 1.52 -17.29 18.17
CA ASP A 187 1.94 -18.62 18.68
C ASP A 187 0.92 -19.73 18.40
N ALA A 188 -0.37 -19.38 18.23
CA ALA A 188 -1.41 -20.34 17.89
C ALA A 188 -1.41 -20.70 16.40
N ASN A 189 -0.77 -19.90 15.53
CA ASN A 189 -0.76 -20.13 14.09
C ASN A 189 0.23 -21.26 13.71
N PRO A 190 -0.25 -22.45 13.30
CA PRO A 190 0.64 -23.55 12.94
C PRO A 190 1.41 -23.32 11.64
N ILE A 191 0.89 -22.49 10.73
CA ILE A 191 1.57 -22.16 9.46
C ILE A 191 2.81 -21.31 9.77
N ALA A 192 2.64 -20.26 10.58
CA ALA A 192 3.74 -19.40 11.01
C ALA A 192 4.84 -20.21 11.74
N ARG A 193 4.46 -21.04 12.71
CA ARG A 193 5.43 -21.90 13.43
C ARG A 193 6.19 -22.85 12.50
N LYS A 194 5.56 -23.37 11.45
CA LYS A 194 6.23 -24.21 10.44
C LYS A 194 7.16 -23.40 9.55
N LEU A 195 6.74 -22.22 9.11
CA LEU A 195 7.57 -21.31 8.32
C LEU A 195 8.82 -20.91 9.08
N LEU A 196 8.69 -20.46 10.34
CA LEU A 196 9.81 -19.96 11.15
C LEU A 196 10.86 -21.04 11.53
N GLN A 197 10.60 -22.32 11.23
CA GLN A 197 11.62 -23.38 11.32
C GLN A 197 12.62 -23.34 10.15
N ARG A 198 12.22 -22.82 9.00
CA ARG A 198 12.99 -22.85 7.74
C ARG A 198 13.21 -21.46 7.13
N CYS A 199 12.42 -20.48 7.51
CA CYS A 199 12.40 -19.14 6.95
C CYS A 199 12.75 -18.07 7.98
N VAL A 200 13.38 -17.01 7.48
CA VAL A 200 13.42 -15.69 8.11
C VAL A 200 12.66 -14.71 7.21
N PHE A 201 11.86 -13.86 7.84
CA PHE A 201 11.09 -12.82 7.16
C PHE A 201 11.76 -11.48 7.37
N HIS A 202 12.06 -10.79 6.27
CA HIS A 202 12.58 -9.44 6.23
C HIS A 202 11.51 -8.53 5.65
N ILE A 203 10.98 -7.63 6.49
CA ILE A 203 9.76 -6.88 6.20
C ILE A 203 10.05 -5.40 6.38
N VAL A 204 9.80 -4.59 5.36
CA VAL A 204 9.79 -3.12 5.44
C VAL A 204 8.33 -2.66 5.35
N PRO A 205 7.66 -2.35 6.49
CA PRO A 205 6.24 -2.01 6.49
C PRO A 205 5.91 -0.73 5.71
N ASN A 206 6.83 0.24 5.73
CA ASN A 206 6.65 1.51 5.04
C ASN A 206 7.94 1.91 4.31
N MET A 207 7.95 1.76 2.99
CA MET A 207 9.06 2.18 2.13
C MET A 207 9.12 3.69 1.91
N ASN A 208 8.05 4.44 2.22
CA ASN A 208 7.98 5.87 1.96
C ASN A 208 7.36 6.66 3.12
N PRO A 209 8.05 6.74 4.28
CA PRO A 209 7.57 7.50 5.44
C PRO A 209 7.30 8.98 5.12
N ASP A 210 8.18 9.61 4.33
CA ASP A 210 8.08 11.03 4.01
C ASP A 210 6.86 11.35 3.17
N GLY A 211 6.69 10.63 2.07
CA GLY A 211 5.53 10.78 1.21
C GLY A 211 4.23 10.49 1.97
N SER A 212 4.25 9.52 2.88
CA SER A 212 3.09 9.13 3.69
C SER A 212 2.63 10.29 4.57
N VAL A 213 3.54 10.85 5.38
CA VAL A 213 3.21 11.97 6.28
C VAL A 213 2.83 13.23 5.50
N ARG A 214 3.47 13.47 4.35
CA ARG A 214 3.18 14.61 3.49
C ARG A 214 1.81 14.51 2.83
N GLY A 215 1.18 13.33 2.77
CA GLY A 215 -0.07 13.11 2.03
C GLY A 215 0.15 13.09 0.52
N ASN A 216 1.28 12.53 0.08
CA ASN A 216 1.53 12.25 -1.33
C ASN A 216 0.81 10.96 -1.75
N LEU A 217 0.55 10.79 -3.04
CA LEU A 217 0.13 9.52 -3.61
C LEU A 217 1.32 8.63 -3.93
N ARG A 218 2.32 9.15 -4.66
CA ARG A 218 3.23 8.30 -5.44
C ARG A 218 4.72 8.56 -5.21
N THR A 219 5.07 9.70 -4.63
CA THR A 219 6.48 10.13 -4.53
C THR A 219 6.96 10.43 -3.11
N ASN A 220 8.27 10.22 -2.89
CA ASN A 220 8.92 10.50 -1.62
C ASN A 220 9.17 12.01 -1.36
N GLY A 221 9.92 12.33 -0.31
CA GLY A 221 10.31 13.69 0.06
C GLY A 221 11.04 14.46 -1.04
N ALA A 222 11.72 13.79 -1.97
CA ALA A 222 12.44 14.40 -3.11
C ALA A 222 11.68 14.33 -4.45
N GLY A 223 10.42 13.86 -4.47
CA GLY A 223 9.64 13.70 -5.70
C GLY A 223 10.03 12.47 -6.53
N ALA A 224 10.80 11.53 -5.96
CA ALA A 224 11.15 10.27 -6.62
C ALA A 224 9.99 9.27 -6.53
N ASN A 225 9.68 8.61 -7.66
CA ASN A 225 8.86 7.40 -7.64
C ASN A 225 9.79 6.25 -7.26
N LEU A 226 9.72 5.78 -6.00
CA LEU A 226 10.64 4.76 -5.48
C LEU A 226 10.63 3.47 -6.32
N ASN A 227 9.48 3.08 -6.86
CA ASN A 227 9.36 1.90 -7.72
C ASN A 227 9.85 2.14 -9.16
N ARG A 228 10.69 3.17 -9.38
CA ARG A 228 11.49 3.43 -10.59
C ARG A 228 12.97 3.67 -10.26
N GLU A 229 13.39 3.45 -9.02
CA GLU A 229 14.74 3.80 -8.56
C GLU A 229 15.62 2.56 -8.33
N TRP A 230 15.13 1.34 -8.59
CA TRP A 230 15.80 0.11 -8.18
C TRP A 230 17.12 -0.19 -8.91
N MET A 231 17.32 0.33 -10.12
CA MET A 231 18.60 0.18 -10.83
C MET A 231 19.70 1.03 -10.21
N THR A 232 19.46 2.34 -10.05
CA THR A 232 20.47 3.33 -9.69
C THR A 232 19.97 4.27 -8.57
N PRO A 233 19.61 3.76 -7.38
CA PRO A 233 19.15 4.61 -6.29
C PRO A 233 20.32 5.44 -5.72
N THR A 234 20.03 6.64 -5.22
CA THR A 234 21.05 7.53 -4.61
C THR A 234 20.61 8.02 -3.24
N LEU A 235 21.58 8.46 -2.41
CA LEU A 235 21.30 8.97 -1.06
C LEU A 235 20.45 10.24 -1.08
N GLU A 236 20.58 11.07 -2.11
CA GLU A 236 19.91 12.37 -2.19
C GLU A 236 18.49 12.27 -2.73
N ARG A 237 18.22 11.27 -3.58
CA ARG A 237 16.96 11.16 -4.34
C ARG A 237 16.07 10.03 -3.83
N SER A 238 16.67 8.88 -3.54
CA SER A 238 15.97 7.63 -3.23
C SER A 238 16.71 6.82 -2.16
N PRO A 239 17.09 7.44 -1.01
CA PRO A 239 17.82 6.75 0.06
C PRO A 239 17.05 5.54 0.59
N GLU A 240 15.71 5.59 0.55
CA GLU A 240 14.82 4.52 1.00
C GLU A 240 15.02 3.23 0.20
N VAL A 241 15.15 3.35 -1.13
CA VAL A 241 15.44 2.21 -2.00
C VAL A 241 16.89 1.78 -1.85
N LEU A 242 17.82 2.73 -1.71
CA LEU A 242 19.24 2.43 -1.58
C LEU A 242 19.53 1.53 -0.36
N CYS A 243 19.04 1.90 0.83
CA CYS A 243 19.34 1.15 2.05
C CYS A 243 18.70 -0.24 2.04
N VAL A 244 17.45 -0.36 1.56
CA VAL A 244 16.74 -1.65 1.46
C VAL A 244 17.40 -2.56 0.43
N LYS A 245 17.74 -2.03 -0.75
CA LYS A 245 18.46 -2.77 -1.79
C LYS A 245 19.81 -3.27 -1.29
N GLN A 246 20.60 -2.43 -0.62
CA GLN A 246 21.87 -2.85 -0.02
C GLN A 246 21.65 -4.01 0.96
N LYS A 247 20.62 -3.91 1.82
CA LYS A 247 20.33 -4.95 2.79
C LYS A 247 19.93 -6.28 2.14
N MET A 248 19.15 -6.26 1.06
CA MET A 248 18.83 -7.46 0.28
C MET A 248 20.07 -8.13 -0.31
N HIS A 249 21.04 -7.36 -0.80
CA HIS A 249 22.31 -7.90 -1.31
C HIS A 249 23.19 -8.48 -0.21
N GLU A 250 23.10 -7.97 1.03
CA GLU A 250 23.79 -8.56 2.19
C GLU A 250 23.17 -9.89 2.64
N THR A 251 21.84 -9.96 2.70
CA THR A 251 21.13 -11.13 3.28
C THR A 251 20.82 -12.22 2.27
N GLY A 252 20.73 -11.88 0.99
CA GLY A 252 20.10 -12.70 -0.04
C GLY A 252 18.56 -12.62 0.01
N VAL A 253 17.94 -13.16 -1.05
CA VAL A 253 16.49 -13.17 -1.26
C VAL A 253 16.06 -14.47 -1.95
N ASP A 254 15.21 -15.27 -1.30
CA ASP A 254 14.65 -16.51 -1.84
C ASP A 254 13.21 -16.34 -2.36
N MET A 255 12.46 -15.40 -1.80
CA MET A 255 11.15 -14.95 -2.30
C MET A 255 10.98 -13.46 -1.99
N PHE A 256 10.29 -12.73 -2.87
CA PHE A 256 10.10 -11.30 -2.76
C PHE A 256 8.68 -10.87 -3.11
N PHE A 257 8.10 -10.01 -2.27
CA PHE A 257 6.78 -9.45 -2.45
C PHE A 257 6.82 -7.94 -2.26
N ASP A 258 6.39 -7.22 -3.29
CA ASP A 258 6.26 -5.76 -3.31
C ASP A 258 4.77 -5.40 -3.26
N ILE A 259 4.30 -4.86 -2.15
CA ILE A 259 2.87 -4.67 -1.86
C ILE A 259 2.43 -3.25 -2.21
N HIS A 260 1.41 -3.15 -3.08
CA HIS A 260 0.89 -1.93 -3.69
C HIS A 260 -0.64 -1.90 -3.65
N GLY A 261 -1.19 -0.78 -4.10
CA GLY A 261 -2.60 -0.61 -4.43
C GLY A 261 -2.82 -0.03 -5.83
N ASP A 262 -3.87 -0.50 -6.52
CA ASP A 262 -4.26 -0.01 -7.84
C ASP A 262 -5.50 0.88 -7.75
N GLU A 263 -5.42 2.07 -8.34
CA GLU A 263 -6.49 3.08 -8.29
C GLU A 263 -7.73 2.68 -9.10
N ALA A 264 -7.56 1.93 -10.19
CA ALA A 264 -8.57 1.75 -11.23
C ALA A 264 -9.25 0.39 -11.19
N LEU A 265 -8.49 -0.69 -11.04
CA LEU A 265 -8.96 -2.07 -11.06
C LEU A 265 -9.56 -2.44 -9.70
N PRO A 266 -10.82 -2.91 -9.65
CA PRO A 266 -11.47 -3.32 -8.42
C PRO A 266 -11.17 -4.78 -8.08
N TYR A 267 -9.90 -5.19 -8.07
CA TYR A 267 -9.50 -6.59 -7.80
C TYR A 267 -8.15 -6.66 -7.12
N ASN A 268 -7.93 -7.74 -6.34
CA ASN A 268 -6.59 -8.11 -5.87
C ASN A 268 -5.91 -9.01 -6.91
N PHE A 269 -4.69 -8.69 -7.32
CA PHE A 269 -3.94 -9.46 -8.31
C PHE A 269 -2.43 -9.37 -8.07
N VAL A 270 -1.66 -10.16 -8.82
CA VAL A 270 -0.20 -9.99 -8.89
C VAL A 270 0.26 -9.70 -10.31
N ALA A 271 1.36 -8.97 -10.42
CA ALA A 271 2.15 -8.82 -11.62
C ALA A 271 3.49 -9.53 -11.47
N GLY A 272 3.66 -10.62 -12.23
CA GLY A 272 4.85 -11.44 -12.21
C GLY A 272 6.03 -10.89 -13.00
N ASN A 273 6.93 -11.80 -13.36
CA ASN A 273 8.20 -11.52 -14.03
C ASN A 273 8.32 -12.20 -15.39
N GLU A 274 7.18 -12.54 -16.02
CA GLU A 274 7.12 -13.34 -17.27
C GLU A 274 7.81 -12.64 -18.45
N MET A 275 7.99 -11.34 -18.35
CA MET A 275 8.63 -10.50 -19.34
C MET A 275 10.15 -10.46 -19.22
N LEU A 276 10.78 -10.97 -18.16
CA LEU A 276 12.24 -10.90 -18.03
C LEU A 276 12.95 -11.85 -19.01
N GLU A 277 14.07 -11.42 -19.60
CA GLU A 277 14.86 -12.26 -20.52
C GLU A 277 15.35 -13.56 -19.88
N ASN A 278 15.62 -13.54 -18.56
CA ASN A 278 16.06 -14.70 -17.78
C ASN A 278 14.91 -15.50 -17.14
N PHE A 279 13.67 -15.33 -17.61
CA PHE A 279 12.52 -16.05 -17.08
C PHE A 279 12.36 -17.43 -17.73
N SER A 280 12.87 -18.46 -17.06
CA SER A 280 12.80 -19.85 -17.53
C SER A 280 11.39 -20.45 -17.38
N ALA A 281 11.12 -21.53 -18.11
CA ALA A 281 9.87 -22.29 -17.97
C ALA A 281 9.65 -22.84 -16.55
N GLU A 282 10.73 -23.18 -15.83
CA GLU A 282 10.67 -23.62 -14.43
C GLU A 282 10.22 -22.48 -13.50
N ARG A 283 10.73 -21.26 -13.72
CA ARG A 283 10.31 -20.06 -12.97
C ARG A 283 8.86 -19.72 -13.27
N ALA A 284 8.43 -19.84 -14.52
CA ALA A 284 7.02 -19.68 -14.91
C ALA A 284 6.11 -20.67 -14.18
N ALA A 285 6.49 -21.96 -14.16
CA ALA A 285 5.73 -23.00 -13.45
C ALA A 285 5.68 -22.76 -11.94
N THR A 286 6.79 -22.34 -11.34
CA THR A 286 6.87 -21.97 -9.92
C THR A 286 5.94 -20.81 -9.59
N GLN A 287 5.96 -19.76 -10.40
CA GLN A 287 5.11 -18.59 -10.22
C GLN A 287 3.62 -18.95 -10.35
N GLN A 288 3.24 -19.68 -11.40
CA GLN A 288 1.84 -20.09 -11.59
C GLN A 288 1.37 -20.98 -10.43
N THR A 289 2.22 -21.90 -9.97
CA THR A 289 1.89 -22.77 -8.83
C THR A 289 1.67 -21.95 -7.55
N PHE A 290 2.47 -20.91 -7.32
CA PHE A 290 2.28 -19.99 -6.20
C PHE A 290 0.95 -19.23 -6.33
N ILE A 291 0.64 -18.70 -7.51
CA ILE A 291 -0.61 -17.97 -7.79
C ILE A 291 -1.83 -18.85 -7.53
N GLU A 292 -1.84 -20.11 -8.00
CA GLU A 292 -2.94 -21.05 -7.74
C GLU A 292 -3.09 -21.36 -6.25
N ARG A 293 -1.98 -21.50 -5.52
CA ARG A 293 -2.03 -21.71 -4.07
C ARG A 293 -2.60 -20.49 -3.35
N TYR A 294 -2.29 -19.28 -3.82
CA TYR A 294 -2.81 -18.08 -3.20
C TYR A 294 -4.30 -17.89 -3.46
N LYS A 295 -4.79 -18.23 -4.66
CA LYS A 295 -6.23 -18.28 -4.97
C LYS A 295 -6.98 -19.25 -4.04
N ASN A 296 -6.35 -20.38 -3.70
CA ASN A 296 -6.92 -21.33 -2.74
C ASN A 296 -6.87 -20.82 -1.29
N ALA A 297 -5.88 -20.01 -0.94
CA ALA A 297 -5.72 -19.47 0.41
C ALA A 297 -6.63 -18.27 0.69
N SER A 298 -6.97 -17.48 -0.33
CA SER A 298 -7.82 -16.30 -0.20
C SER A 298 -8.80 -16.14 -1.36
N PRO A 299 -10.12 -16.21 -1.10
CA PRO A 299 -11.16 -15.89 -2.09
C PRO A 299 -11.12 -14.45 -2.59
N ASP A 300 -10.43 -13.55 -1.87
CA ASP A 300 -10.26 -12.17 -2.32
C ASP A 300 -9.21 -12.04 -3.46
N PHE A 301 -8.38 -13.06 -3.67
CA PHE A 301 -7.30 -13.05 -4.66
C PHE A 301 -7.69 -13.77 -5.96
N GLN A 302 -7.28 -13.21 -7.10
CA GLN A 302 -7.56 -13.76 -8.43
C GLN A 302 -6.44 -13.48 -9.44
N ASP A 303 -6.48 -14.16 -10.60
CA ASP A 303 -5.52 -14.03 -11.71
C ASP A 303 -6.19 -13.81 -13.09
N ARG A 304 -7.49 -13.51 -13.11
CA ARG A 304 -8.28 -13.26 -14.33
C ARG A 304 -8.15 -11.83 -14.85
N ILE A 305 -8.02 -10.85 -13.95
CA ILE A 305 -7.90 -9.43 -14.24
C ILE A 305 -6.65 -8.89 -13.55
N GLY A 306 -5.80 -8.22 -14.32
CA GLY A 306 -4.59 -7.56 -13.84
C GLY A 306 -3.98 -6.77 -14.98
N TYR A 307 -2.71 -6.38 -14.84
CA TYR A 307 -2.01 -5.69 -15.92
C TYR A 307 -1.81 -6.60 -17.13
N PRO A 308 -1.90 -6.06 -18.36
CA PRO A 308 -1.60 -6.83 -19.56
C PRO A 308 -0.12 -7.24 -19.57
N VAL A 309 0.15 -8.45 -20.06
CA VAL A 309 1.52 -8.92 -20.25
C VAL A 309 2.23 -8.01 -21.26
N SER A 310 3.23 -7.26 -20.80
CA SER A 310 4.04 -6.39 -21.64
C SER A 310 5.31 -7.10 -22.13
N LYS A 311 5.80 -6.71 -23.32
CA LYS A 311 7.12 -7.17 -23.81
C LYS A 311 8.24 -6.57 -22.96
N TYR A 312 9.32 -7.34 -22.76
CA TYR A 312 10.53 -6.89 -22.08
C TYR A 312 11.02 -5.53 -22.57
N LYS A 313 11.45 -4.70 -21.62
CA LYS A 313 12.25 -3.50 -21.85
C LYS A 313 13.22 -3.35 -20.67
N GLU A 314 14.42 -2.86 -20.94
CA GLU A 314 15.46 -2.68 -19.91
C GLU A 314 15.02 -1.72 -18.78
N ASP A 315 14.17 -0.74 -19.09
CA ASP A 315 13.56 0.16 -18.11
C ASP A 315 12.68 -0.55 -17.08
N MET A 316 12.22 -1.78 -17.34
CA MET A 316 11.46 -2.58 -16.37
C MET A 316 12.28 -2.97 -15.15
N LEU A 317 13.61 -3.07 -15.27
CA LEU A 317 14.48 -3.37 -14.13
C LEU A 317 14.53 -2.23 -13.10
N THR A 318 13.93 -1.07 -13.40
CA THR A 318 13.73 -0.01 -12.43
C THR A 318 12.61 -0.29 -11.42
N LEU A 319 11.76 -1.29 -11.68
CA LEU A 319 10.72 -1.80 -10.78
C LEU A 319 11.29 -2.83 -9.81
N ALA A 320 10.84 -2.81 -8.55
CA ALA A 320 11.36 -3.66 -7.48
C ALA A 320 11.31 -5.16 -7.80
N SER A 321 10.11 -5.69 -8.09
CA SER A 321 9.92 -7.13 -8.33
C SER A 321 10.70 -7.64 -9.54
N LYS A 322 10.91 -6.76 -10.54
CA LYS A 322 11.62 -7.08 -11.78
C LYS A 322 13.12 -7.04 -11.53
N TYR A 323 13.61 -6.03 -10.82
CA TYR A 323 14.99 -5.95 -10.35
C TYR A 323 15.36 -7.18 -9.52
N VAL A 324 14.59 -7.47 -8.47
CA VAL A 324 14.85 -8.57 -7.54
C VAL A 324 14.74 -9.92 -8.25
N GLY A 325 13.70 -10.12 -9.06
CA GLY A 325 13.54 -11.33 -9.87
C GLY A 325 14.69 -11.54 -10.86
N HIS A 326 15.20 -10.47 -11.47
CA HIS A 326 16.35 -10.56 -12.38
C HIS A 326 17.65 -10.90 -11.63
N HIS A 327 17.95 -10.17 -10.54
CA HIS A 327 19.23 -10.25 -9.85
C HIS A 327 19.39 -11.47 -8.94
N PHE A 328 18.32 -11.89 -8.25
CA PHE A 328 18.35 -13.01 -7.32
C PHE A 328 17.79 -14.31 -7.92
N GLY A 329 17.15 -14.24 -9.10
CA GLY A 329 16.58 -15.42 -9.77
C GLY A 329 15.41 -16.06 -9.02
N CYS A 330 14.85 -15.38 -8.03
CA CYS A 330 13.81 -15.90 -7.14
C CYS A 330 12.39 -15.67 -7.69
N LEU A 331 11.40 -16.20 -6.95
CA LEU A 331 10.00 -15.80 -7.07
C LEU A 331 9.87 -14.37 -6.55
N ALA A 332 9.50 -13.44 -7.42
CA ALA A 332 9.35 -12.03 -7.09
C ALA A 332 8.07 -11.49 -7.73
N LEU A 333 7.15 -10.97 -6.90
CA LEU A 333 5.82 -10.54 -7.32
C LEU A 333 5.54 -9.12 -6.83
N THR A 334 4.86 -8.33 -7.65
CA THR A 334 4.14 -7.14 -7.17
C THR A 334 2.70 -7.56 -6.91
N LEU A 335 2.18 -7.29 -5.70
CA LEU A 335 0.78 -7.51 -5.35
C LEU A 335 0.04 -6.17 -5.34
N GLU A 336 -1.14 -6.14 -5.96
CA GLU A 336 -1.97 -4.95 -6.13
C GLU A 336 -3.31 -5.18 -5.44
N MET A 337 -3.74 -4.25 -4.59
CA MET A 337 -5.05 -4.24 -3.92
C MET A 337 -5.89 -3.03 -4.37
N PRO A 338 -7.22 -3.13 -4.45
CA PRO A 338 -8.04 -2.05 -5.01
C PRO A 338 -8.24 -0.89 -4.01
N PHE A 339 -8.16 0.36 -4.48
CA PHE A 339 -8.68 1.52 -3.72
C PHE A 339 -10.21 1.51 -3.59
N LYS A 340 -10.88 0.87 -4.56
CA LYS A 340 -12.34 0.77 -4.67
C LYS A 340 -12.87 -0.34 -3.75
N ASP A 341 -13.08 -1.50 -4.32
CA ASP A 341 -13.54 -2.73 -3.64
C ASP A 341 -13.01 -3.92 -4.45
N ASN A 342 -13.11 -5.12 -3.90
CA ASN A 342 -13.01 -6.34 -4.69
C ASN A 342 -14.36 -6.60 -5.37
N ALA A 343 -14.46 -6.40 -6.68
CA ALA A 343 -15.70 -6.57 -7.42
C ALA A 343 -16.20 -8.03 -7.47
N ASP A 344 -15.36 -9.02 -7.16
CA ASP A 344 -15.81 -10.41 -6.99
C ASP A 344 -16.51 -10.63 -5.64
N LEU A 345 -16.17 -9.85 -4.62
CA LEU A 345 -16.70 -9.95 -3.24
C LEU A 345 -16.88 -8.56 -2.62
N PRO A 346 -17.86 -7.77 -3.10
CA PRO A 346 -18.02 -6.38 -2.67
C PRO A 346 -18.57 -6.29 -1.24
N VAL A 347 -18.10 -5.28 -0.49
CA VAL A 347 -18.61 -4.93 0.84
C VAL A 347 -18.96 -3.44 0.84
N PRO A 348 -20.15 -3.04 0.36
CA PRO A 348 -20.46 -1.64 0.05
C PRO A 348 -20.29 -0.64 1.21
N SER A 349 -20.38 -1.09 2.47
CA SER A 349 -20.21 -0.25 3.65
C SER A 349 -18.77 0.23 3.86
N VAL A 350 -17.77 -0.56 3.44
CA VAL A 350 -16.35 -0.28 3.68
C VAL A 350 -15.49 -0.34 2.41
N GLY A 351 -16.00 -0.95 1.34
CA GLY A 351 -15.23 -1.30 0.14
C GLY A 351 -14.09 -2.27 0.47
N TRP A 352 -12.95 -2.08 -0.20
CA TRP A 352 -11.69 -2.58 0.31
C TRP A 352 -11.20 -1.68 1.45
N ASN A 353 -10.64 -2.24 2.52
CA ASN A 353 -10.22 -1.50 3.71
C ASN A 353 -9.02 -2.17 4.40
N GLY A 354 -8.55 -1.58 5.49
CA GLY A 354 -7.39 -2.06 6.25
C GLY A 354 -7.57 -3.47 6.80
N ALA A 355 -8.75 -3.80 7.34
CA ALA A 355 -9.03 -5.15 7.86
C ALA A 355 -8.95 -6.24 6.78
N ARG A 356 -9.45 -5.97 5.57
CA ARG A 356 -9.38 -6.90 4.43
C ARG A 356 -7.96 -7.00 3.87
N SER A 357 -7.23 -5.89 3.83
CA SER A 357 -5.79 -5.89 3.54
C SER A 357 -5.02 -6.78 4.51
N ALA A 358 -5.23 -6.61 5.82
CA ALA A 358 -4.58 -7.40 6.85
C ALA A 358 -4.90 -8.90 6.73
N ALA A 359 -6.17 -9.26 6.47
CA ALA A 359 -6.57 -10.64 6.25
C ALA A 359 -5.90 -11.26 5.00
N LEU A 360 -5.79 -10.50 3.91
CA LEU A 360 -5.07 -10.93 2.71
C LEU A 360 -3.56 -11.11 3.00
N GLY A 361 -2.99 -10.25 3.83
CA GLY A 361 -1.63 -10.35 4.36
C GLY A 361 -1.37 -11.62 5.14
N ALA A 362 -2.28 -11.99 6.05
CA ALA A 362 -2.18 -13.25 6.78
C ALA A 362 -2.30 -14.48 5.86
N ALA A 363 -3.16 -14.41 4.84
CA ALA A 363 -3.44 -15.54 3.94
C ALA A 363 -2.24 -15.97 3.09
N ILE A 364 -1.29 -15.08 2.78
CA ILE A 364 -0.11 -15.42 1.95
C ILE A 364 0.85 -16.41 2.62
N LEU A 365 0.76 -16.58 3.94
CA LEU A 365 1.63 -17.54 4.64
C LEU A 365 1.42 -18.97 4.15
N GLN A 366 0.20 -19.35 3.78
CA GLN A 366 -0.09 -20.69 3.28
C GLN A 366 0.60 -20.99 1.93
N PRO A 367 0.47 -20.17 0.86
CA PRO A 367 1.19 -20.42 -0.39
C PRO A 367 2.71 -20.39 -0.23
N ILE A 368 3.27 -19.57 0.67
CA ILE A 368 4.71 -19.57 0.99
C ILE A 368 5.11 -20.91 1.60
N LEU A 369 4.38 -21.41 2.60
CA LEU A 369 4.68 -22.69 3.23
C LEU A 369 4.67 -23.83 2.21
N LEU A 370 3.64 -23.87 1.35
CA LEU A 370 3.53 -24.88 0.31
C LEU A 370 4.64 -24.77 -0.76
N ALA A 371 5.22 -23.58 -0.96
CA ALA A 371 6.31 -23.34 -1.90
C ALA A 371 7.66 -23.84 -1.40
N LEU A 372 7.81 -24.11 -0.10
CA LEU A 372 9.06 -24.68 0.45
C LEU A 372 9.26 -26.16 0.12
N GLY A 373 8.22 -26.86 -0.34
CA GLY A 373 8.20 -28.33 -0.45
C GLY A 373 8.23 -29.01 0.92
N ASP A 374 8.15 -30.35 0.90
CA ASP A 374 8.23 -31.18 2.12
C ASP A 374 9.59 -31.08 2.83
#